data_AF-A0A259LMC4-F1
#
_entry.id   AF-A0A259LMC4-F1
#
_cell.length_a   1.000
_cell.length_b   1.000
_cell.length_c   1.000
_cell.angle_alpha   90.00
_cell.angle_beta   90.00
_cell.angle_gamma   90.00
#
_symmetry.space_group_name_H-M   'P 1'
#
loop_
_entity.id
_entity.type
_entity.pdbx_description
1 polymer ?
#
loop_
_entity_poly.entity_id
_entity_poly.type
_entity_poly.pdbx_seq_one_letter_code
_entity_poly.pdbx_strand_id
1 'polypeptide(L)'
;MFWFRISALRQMFEWPWQWEDYNPEPNHVDGGLAHVQERLIGYVVQGSGHRTLSVMSPELAARNYARLEYKLQLFAARLSSHHVLDQLAQLDQGAETLNARTDRGLRMLYGRIISRFPGARAVLKPLARRVAPLLNANYRR
;
A
#
# COMPACT_ATOMS: atom_id res chain seq x y z
N MET A 1 -1.38 -19.24 3.96
CA MET A 1 -0.96 -20.35 4.85
C MET A 1 0.54 -20.18 5.09
N PHE A 2 0.95 -20.11 6.35
CA PHE A 2 2.36 -19.97 6.72
C PHE A 2 2.94 -21.33 7.11
N TRP A 3 4.16 -21.61 6.67
CA TRP A 3 4.95 -22.73 7.15
C TRP A 3 6.26 -22.19 7.69
N PHE A 4 6.62 -22.55 8.91
CA PHE A 4 7.81 -22.04 9.57
C PHE A 4 8.44 -23.12 10.45
N ARG A 5 9.75 -22.99 10.67
CA ARG A 5 10.45 -23.77 11.71
C ARG A 5 10.13 -23.13 13.05
N ILE A 6 9.90 -23.95 14.08
CA ILE A 6 9.62 -23.46 15.44
C ILE A 6 10.76 -22.52 15.93
N SER A 7 12.01 -22.88 15.64
CA SER A 7 13.18 -22.06 15.97
C SER A 7 13.15 -20.65 15.37
N ALA A 8 12.49 -20.45 14.22
CA ALA A 8 12.45 -19.17 13.52
C ALA A 8 11.47 -18.17 14.16
N LEU A 9 10.45 -18.66 14.87
CA LEU A 9 9.45 -17.84 15.57
C LEU A 9 9.53 -17.96 17.09
N ARG A 10 10.55 -18.64 17.61
CA ARG A 10 10.72 -18.89 19.04
C ARG A 10 10.61 -17.62 19.89
N GLN A 11 11.31 -16.55 19.50
CA GLN A 11 11.25 -15.26 20.19
C GLN A 11 9.83 -14.69 20.28
N MET A 12 9.01 -14.89 19.24
CA MET A 12 7.63 -14.43 19.22
C MET A 12 6.75 -15.26 20.16
N PHE A 13 6.98 -16.56 20.28
CA PHE A 13 6.19 -17.42 21.18
C PHE A 13 6.62 -17.35 22.65
N GLU A 14 7.88 -17.06 22.92
CA GLU A 14 8.39 -16.85 24.29
C GLU A 14 7.97 -15.49 24.87
N TRP A 15 7.52 -14.55 24.02
CA TRP A 15 6.98 -13.29 24.50
C TRP A 15 5.62 -13.50 25.20
N PRO A 16 5.43 -12.98 26.43
CA PRO A 16 4.22 -13.21 27.21
C PRO A 16 3.08 -12.30 26.77
N TRP A 17 2.52 -12.54 25.58
CA TRP A 17 1.34 -11.81 25.09
C TRP A 17 0.18 -11.95 26.08
N GLN A 18 -0.48 -10.84 26.41
CA GLN A 18 -1.70 -10.86 27.22
C GLN A 18 -2.93 -10.80 26.31
N TRP A 19 -3.98 -11.52 26.69
CA TRP A 19 -5.23 -11.52 25.92
C TRP A 19 -5.89 -10.13 25.93
N GLU A 20 -5.72 -9.42 27.03
CA GLU A 20 -6.26 -8.10 27.29
C GLU A 20 -5.61 -7.00 26.43
N ASP A 21 -4.44 -7.27 25.83
CA ASP A 21 -3.78 -6.35 24.89
C ASP A 21 -4.43 -6.37 23.50
N TYR A 22 -5.27 -7.37 23.22
CA TYR A 22 -6.00 -7.46 21.95
C TYR A 22 -7.27 -6.61 22.01
N ASN A 23 -7.58 -5.96 20.89
CA ASN A 23 -8.83 -5.23 20.75
C ASN A 23 -10.03 -6.19 20.91
N PRO A 24 -11.05 -5.84 21.71
CA PRO A 24 -12.25 -6.66 21.84
C PRO A 24 -13.01 -6.70 20.51
N GLU A 25 -13.52 -7.88 20.16
CA GLU A 25 -14.41 -8.00 19.01
C GLU A 25 -15.66 -7.13 19.18
N PRO A 26 -16.21 -6.55 18.09
CA PRO A 26 -15.87 -6.77 16.67
C PRO A 26 -14.84 -5.78 16.09
N ASN A 27 -14.22 -4.95 16.94
CA ASN A 27 -13.49 -3.77 16.47
C ASN A 27 -12.00 -4.09 16.22
N HIS A 28 -11.71 -4.76 15.12
CA HIS A 28 -10.34 -4.83 14.61
C HIS A 28 -9.91 -3.46 14.09
N VAL A 29 -8.99 -2.82 14.80
CA VAL A 29 -8.42 -1.52 14.43
C VAL A 29 -7.10 -1.76 13.69
N ASP A 30 -6.88 -1.04 12.58
CA ASP A 30 -5.58 -1.02 11.91
C ASP A 30 -4.52 -0.48 12.89
N GLY A 31 -3.47 -1.26 13.14
CA GLY A 31 -2.44 -0.95 14.13
C GLY A 31 -2.68 -1.58 15.51
N GLY A 32 -3.78 -2.30 15.72
CA GLY A 32 -3.98 -3.15 16.89
C GLY A 32 -2.97 -4.30 16.96
N LEU A 33 -2.85 -4.92 18.13
CA LEU A 33 -1.83 -5.94 18.41
C LEU A 33 -1.80 -7.07 17.38
N ALA A 34 -2.97 -7.59 16.98
CA ALA A 34 -3.07 -8.65 15.99
C ALA A 34 -2.43 -8.27 14.64
N HIS A 35 -2.64 -7.04 14.17
CA HIS A 35 -2.06 -6.56 12.92
C HIS A 35 -0.55 -6.33 13.04
N VAL A 36 -0.11 -5.84 14.21
CA VAL A 36 1.33 -5.71 14.51
C VAL A 36 1.98 -7.09 14.47
N GLN A 37 1.39 -8.10 15.10
CA GLN A 37 1.91 -9.46 15.11
C GLN A 37 2.01 -10.07 13.72
N GLU A 38 1.00 -9.88 12.85
CA GLU A 38 1.04 -10.35 11.47
C GLU A 38 2.26 -9.79 10.72
N ARG A 39 2.55 -8.50 10.88
CA ARG A 39 3.73 -7.83 10.29
C ARG A 39 5.04 -8.23 10.97
N LEU A 40 4.99 -8.52 12.26
CA LEU A 40 6.16 -8.85 13.08
C LEU A 40 6.78 -10.21 12.71
N ILE A 41 5.98 -11.17 12.23
CA ILE A 41 6.42 -12.52 11.84
C ILE A 41 7.68 -12.46 10.95
N GLY A 42 7.66 -11.63 9.91
CA GLY A 42 8.79 -11.50 8.99
C GLY A 42 10.06 -10.99 9.67
N TYR A 43 9.93 -10.02 10.57
CA TYR A 43 11.06 -9.43 11.29
C TYR A 43 11.65 -10.38 12.32
N VAL A 44 10.82 -11.15 13.05
CA VAL A 44 11.30 -12.15 14.02
C VAL A 44 12.05 -13.28 13.31
N VAL A 45 11.51 -13.76 12.18
CA VAL A 45 12.18 -14.76 11.36
C VAL A 45 13.55 -14.26 10.90
N GLN A 46 13.65 -13.02 10.44
CA GLN A 46 14.93 -12.42 10.02
C GLN A 46 15.89 -12.21 11.20
N GLY A 47 15.39 -11.73 12.34
CA GLY A 47 16.18 -11.53 13.56
C GLY A 47 16.77 -12.83 14.12
N SER A 48 16.10 -13.96 13.92
CA SER A 48 16.60 -15.30 14.28
C SER A 48 17.53 -15.93 13.23
N GLY A 49 17.95 -15.16 12.21
CA GLY A 49 18.86 -15.62 11.15
C GLY A 49 18.21 -16.49 10.07
N HIS A 50 16.88 -16.56 10.03
CA HIS A 50 16.14 -17.29 9.00
C HIS A 50 15.67 -16.35 7.88
N ARG A 51 15.29 -16.93 6.73
CA ARG A 51 14.76 -16.17 5.59
C ARG A 51 13.25 -16.36 5.47
N THR A 52 12.55 -15.28 5.18
CA THR A 52 11.14 -15.32 4.75
C THR A 52 11.09 -15.44 3.23
N LEU A 53 10.37 -16.44 2.72
CA LEU A 53 10.21 -16.67 1.29
C LEU A 53 8.75 -16.92 0.96
N SER A 54 8.30 -16.36 -0.17
CA SER A 54 7.05 -16.77 -0.81
C SER A 54 7.33 -17.96 -1.70
N VAL A 55 6.69 -19.09 -1.42
CA VAL A 55 6.83 -20.33 -2.19
C VAL A 55 5.58 -20.59 -3.02
N MET A 56 5.77 -21.09 -4.24
CA MET A 56 4.70 -21.42 -5.17
C MET A 56 5.13 -22.65 -5.98
N SER A 57 4.21 -23.57 -6.25
CA SER A 57 4.50 -24.67 -7.18
C SER A 57 4.55 -24.16 -8.63
N PRO A 58 5.28 -24.83 -9.53
CA PRO A 58 5.29 -24.48 -10.95
C PRO A 58 3.89 -24.46 -11.58
N GLU A 59 3.02 -25.39 -11.19
CA GLU A 59 1.65 -25.50 -11.71
C GLU A 59 0.81 -24.30 -11.25
N LEU A 60 0.95 -23.91 -9.98
CA LEU A 60 0.26 -22.73 -9.45
C LEU A 60 0.78 -21.44 -10.10
N ALA A 61 2.09 -21.36 -10.35
CA ALA A 61 2.69 -20.24 -11.07
C ALA A 61 2.15 -20.11 -12.49
N ALA A 62 2.08 -21.21 -13.26
CA ALA A 62 1.51 -21.23 -14.60
C ALA A 62 0.04 -20.77 -14.61
N ARG A 63 -0.77 -21.29 -13.68
CA ARG A 63 -2.18 -20.90 -13.54
C ARG A 63 -2.35 -19.42 -13.18
N ASN A 64 -1.52 -18.91 -12.26
CA ASN A 64 -1.58 -17.51 -11.84
C ASN A 64 -1.12 -16.57 -12.96
N TYR A 65 -0.09 -16.95 -13.71
CA TYR A 65 0.39 -16.20 -14.87
C TYR A 65 -0.69 -16.10 -15.94
N ALA A 66 -1.30 -17.22 -16.35
CA ALA A 66 -2.39 -17.21 -17.33
C ALA A 66 -3.59 -16.37 -16.89
N ARG A 67 -3.94 -16.41 -15.59
CA ARG A 67 -4.98 -15.55 -15.02
C ARG A 67 -4.61 -14.07 -15.05
N LEU A 68 -3.35 -13.73 -14.75
CA LEU A 68 -2.86 -12.36 -14.79
C LEU A 68 -2.90 -11.82 -16.22
N GLU A 69 -2.40 -12.60 -17.17
CA GLU A 69 -2.42 -12.27 -18.60
C GLU A 69 -3.84 -12.06 -19.11
N TYR A 70 -4.76 -12.98 -18.82
CA TYR A 70 -6.16 -12.85 -19.21
C TYR A 70 -6.81 -11.58 -18.63
N LYS A 71 -6.58 -11.28 -17.35
CA LYS A 71 -7.08 -10.04 -16.73
C LYS A 71 -6.52 -8.81 -17.43
N LEU A 72 -5.21 -8.80 -17.73
CA LEU A 72 -4.57 -7.69 -18.44
C LEU A 72 -5.16 -7.52 -19.85
N GLN A 73 -5.35 -8.60 -20.60
CA GLN A 73 -5.99 -8.58 -21.92
C GLN A 73 -7.41 -8.03 -21.85
N LEU A 74 -8.20 -8.42 -20.85
CA LEU A 74 -9.55 -7.87 -20.64
C LEU A 74 -9.55 -6.36 -20.41
N PHE A 75 -8.58 -5.83 -19.66
CA PHE A 75 -8.43 -4.38 -19.47
C PHE A 75 -7.96 -3.71 -20.76
N ALA A 76 -6.91 -4.24 -21.40
CA ALA A 76 -6.34 -3.68 -22.62
C ALA A 76 -7.36 -3.62 -23.76
N ALA A 77 -8.22 -4.65 -23.92
CA ALA A 77 -9.27 -4.69 -24.93
C ALA A 77 -10.34 -3.59 -24.80
N ARG A 78 -10.44 -2.94 -23.64
CA ARG A 78 -11.37 -1.83 -23.38
C ARG A 78 -10.71 -0.45 -23.52
N LEU A 79 -9.40 -0.42 -23.74
CA LEU A 79 -8.63 0.80 -23.93
C LEU A 79 -8.42 1.04 -25.43
N SER A 80 -8.29 2.30 -25.82
CA SER A 80 -8.27 2.70 -27.25
C SER A 80 -6.90 2.52 -27.90
N SER A 81 -5.85 2.37 -27.10
CA SER A 81 -4.47 2.22 -27.57
C SER A 81 -3.85 0.91 -27.06
N HIS A 82 -2.92 0.36 -27.84
CA HIS A 82 -2.09 -0.79 -27.47
C HIS A 82 -0.84 -0.36 -26.70
N HIS A 83 -0.52 0.94 -26.71
CA HIS A 83 0.64 1.50 -26.05
C HIS A 83 0.32 1.85 -24.59
N VAL A 84 1.15 1.39 -23.66
CA VAL A 84 0.90 1.49 -22.21
C VAL A 84 0.79 2.94 -21.73
N LEU A 85 1.58 3.88 -22.29
CA LEU A 85 1.51 5.29 -21.84
C LEU A 85 0.20 5.96 -22.28
N ASP A 86 -0.34 5.58 -23.44
CA ASP A 86 -1.60 6.12 -23.94
C ASP A 86 -2.78 5.55 -23.16
N GLN A 87 -2.72 4.26 -22.86
CA GLN A 87 -3.66 3.57 -21.96
C GLN A 87 -3.71 4.26 -20.59
N LEU A 88 -2.53 4.59 -20.04
CA LEU A 88 -2.43 5.32 -18.78
C LEU A 88 -3.06 6.71 -18.89
N ALA A 89 -2.77 7.46 -19.97
CA ALA A 89 -3.37 8.78 -20.19
C ALA A 89 -4.90 8.72 -20.33
N GLN A 90 -5.43 7.70 -21.02
CA GLN A 90 -6.87 7.48 -21.15
C GLN A 90 -7.51 7.16 -19.79
N LEU A 91 -6.87 6.30 -18.98
CA LEU A 91 -7.34 5.98 -17.64
C LEU A 91 -7.26 7.19 -16.70
N ASP A 92 -6.19 7.99 -16.78
CA ASP A 92 -6.06 9.24 -16.02
C ASP A 92 -7.17 10.22 -16.38
N GLN A 93 -7.47 10.40 -17.68
CA GLN A 93 -8.57 11.25 -18.13
C GLN A 93 -9.93 10.77 -17.60
N GLY A 94 -10.16 9.46 -17.56
CA GLY A 94 -11.40 8.87 -17.03
C GLY A 94 -11.49 8.84 -15.50
N ALA A 95 -10.36 8.75 -14.80
CA ALA A 95 -10.28 8.71 -13.33
C ALA A 95 -10.22 10.10 -12.68
N GLU A 96 -9.91 11.13 -13.47
CA GLU A 96 -9.80 12.51 -13.02
C GLU A 96 -11.19 13.14 -12.75
N THR A 97 -11.73 12.90 -11.56
CA THR A 97 -12.72 13.83 -10.99
C THR A 97 -12.11 15.24 -10.92
N LEU A 98 -12.92 16.30 -11.05
CA LEU A 98 -12.44 17.69 -10.95
C LEU A 98 -11.57 17.92 -9.70
N ASN A 99 -11.91 17.27 -8.59
CA ASN A 99 -11.17 17.36 -7.34
C ASN A 99 -9.80 16.65 -7.38
N ALA A 100 -9.67 15.55 -8.14
CA ALA A 100 -8.39 14.90 -8.36
C ALA A 100 -7.45 15.74 -9.25
N ARG A 101 -8.01 16.45 -10.24
CA ARG A 101 -7.25 17.39 -11.11
C ARG A 101 -6.69 18.55 -10.31
N THR A 102 -7.53 19.15 -9.46
CA THR A 102 -7.12 20.29 -8.61
C THR A 102 -6.11 19.86 -7.55
N ASP A 103 -6.28 18.71 -6.90
CA ASP A 103 -5.30 18.13 -5.97
C ASP A 103 -3.93 17.90 -6.65
N ARG A 104 -3.91 17.26 -7.83
CA ARG A 104 -2.68 17.01 -8.60
C ARG A 104 -1.96 18.32 -8.96
N GLY A 105 -2.71 19.32 -9.47
CA GLY A 105 -2.17 20.63 -9.80
C GLY A 105 -1.59 21.38 -8.60
N LEU A 106 -2.30 21.39 -7.48
CA LEU A 106 -1.85 22.04 -6.24
C LEU A 106 -0.59 21.39 -5.68
N ARG A 107 -0.42 20.06 -5.81
CA ARG A 107 0.80 19.37 -5.40
C ARG A 107 2.00 19.68 -6.27
N MET A 108 1.81 19.72 -7.59
CA MET A 108 2.89 20.13 -8.49
C MET A 108 3.35 21.55 -8.19
N LEU A 109 2.40 22.46 -7.92
CA LEU A 109 2.71 23.82 -7.51
C LEU A 109 3.44 23.86 -6.16
N TYR A 110 2.93 23.14 -5.15
CA TYR A 110 3.57 23.03 -3.84
C TYR A 110 5.01 22.49 -3.93
N GLY A 111 5.24 21.43 -4.71
CA GLY A 111 6.57 20.87 -4.95
C GLY A 111 7.51 21.84 -5.67
N ARG A 112 7.00 22.57 -6.68
CA ARG A 112 7.76 23.61 -7.38
C ARG A 112 8.13 24.80 -6.48
N ILE A 113 7.23 25.20 -5.57
CA ILE A 113 7.50 26.27 -4.60
C ILE A 113 8.55 25.83 -3.57
N ILE A 114 8.44 24.62 -3.01
CA ILE A 114 9.39 24.13 -2.00
C ILE A 114 10.78 23.88 -2.59
N SER A 115 10.85 23.34 -3.81
CA SER A 115 12.14 23.14 -4.50
C SER A 115 12.85 24.47 -4.80
N ARG A 116 12.10 25.54 -5.08
CA ARG A 116 12.65 26.87 -5.34
C ARG A 116 12.89 27.68 -4.06
N PHE A 117 12.08 27.49 -3.02
CA PHE A 117 12.13 28.22 -1.75
C PHE A 117 11.91 27.26 -0.55
N PRO A 118 12.97 26.61 -0.05
CA PRO A 118 12.86 25.62 1.02
C PRO A 118 12.25 26.18 2.32
N GLY A 119 12.47 27.47 2.61
CA GLY A 119 11.93 28.16 3.79
C GLY A 119 10.40 28.29 3.78
N ALA A 120 9.75 28.25 2.61
CA ALA A 120 8.29 28.32 2.49
C ALA A 120 7.58 27.07 3.05
N ARG A 121 8.31 25.98 3.29
CA ARG A 121 7.78 24.71 3.80
C ARG A 121 7.09 24.88 5.16
N ALA A 122 7.62 25.71 6.05
CA ALA A 122 7.06 25.91 7.39
C ALA A 122 5.63 26.48 7.35
N VAL A 123 5.36 27.34 6.36
CA VAL A 123 4.07 28.03 6.18
C VAL A 123 3.12 27.21 5.31
N LEU A 124 3.61 26.59 4.24
CA LEU A 124 2.77 25.88 3.27
C LEU A 124 2.35 24.48 3.74
N LYS A 125 3.16 23.80 4.56
CA LYS A 125 2.86 22.46 5.08
C LYS A 125 1.54 22.38 5.88
N PRO A 126 1.22 23.28 6.84
CA PRO A 126 -0.04 23.23 7.56
C PRO A 126 -1.25 23.51 6.66
N LEU A 127 -1.12 24.42 5.68
CA LEU A 127 -2.17 24.71 4.70
C LEU A 127 -2.45 23.49 3.81
N ALA A 128 -1.41 22.88 3.24
CA ALA A 128 -1.52 21.71 2.38
C ALA A 128 -2.20 20.53 3.09
N ARG A 129 -1.91 20.33 4.38
CA ARG A 129 -2.55 19.28 5.21
C ARG A 129 -4.05 19.49 5.41
N ARG A 130 -4.53 20.74 5.43
CA ARG A 130 -5.97 21.04 5.56
C ARG A 130 -6.73 20.90 4.24
N VAL A 131 -6.09 21.22 3.12
CA VAL A 131 -6.72 21.22 1.80
C VAL A 131 -6.76 19.83 1.15
N ALA A 132 -5.70 19.02 1.33
CA ALA A 132 -5.60 17.68 0.75
C ALA A 132 -6.84 16.75 1.04
N PRO A 133 -7.35 16.63 2.28
CA PRO A 133 -8.52 15.79 2.57
C PRO A 133 -9.86 16.31 2.04
N LEU A 134 -9.93 17.57 1.60
CA LEU A 134 -11.12 18.16 0.98
C LEU A 134 -11.19 17.82 -0.51
N LEU A 135 -10.03 17.75 -1.18
CA LEU A 135 -9.95 17.48 -2.61
C LEU A 135 -9.81 16.00 -2.94
N ASN A 136 -9.30 15.21 -2.00
CA ASN A 136 -9.08 13.79 -2.25
C ASN A 136 -9.48 12.96 -1.03
N ALA A 137 -10.58 12.22 -1.16
CA ALA A 137 -11.14 11.40 -0.10
C ALA A 137 -10.16 10.33 0.42
N ASN A 138 -9.16 9.96 -0.38
CA ASN A 138 -8.11 9.03 0.03
C ASN A 138 -7.20 9.58 1.15
N TYR A 139 -7.23 10.90 1.44
CA TYR A 139 -6.45 11.56 2.49
C TYR A 139 -7.18 11.66 3.84
N ARG A 140 -8.41 11.13 3.93
CA ARG A 140 -9.20 11.09 5.18
C ARG A 140 -8.95 9.84 6.02
N ARG A 141 -8.07 8.93 5.56
CA ARG A 141 -7.67 7.72 6.28
C ARG A 141 -6.46 7.98 7.15
#